data_AF-A0A0J9XK26-F1
#
_entry.id   AF-A0A0J9XK26-F1
#
_cell.length_a   1.000
_cell.length_b   1.000
_cell.length_c   1.000
_cell.angle_alpha   90.00
_cell.angle_beta   90.00
_cell.angle_gamma   90.00
#
_symmetry.space_group_name_H-M   'P 1'
#
loop_
_entity.id
_entity.type
_entity.pdbx_description
1 polymer ?
#
loop_
_entity_poly.entity_id
_entity_poly.type
_entity_poly.pdbx_seq_one_letter_code
_entity_poly.pdbx_strand_id
1 'polypeptide(L)'
;MVAGAPALGNGLSSWTPNPPERGSFPLDHEHDCSHIMKDYVACIKLVQGSNAHGCRLLAKSYLKCRMDHGLMDRDEWKNLGLPEDDTPLVKRKEEPK
;
A
#
# COMPACT_ATOMS: atom_id res chain seq x y z
N MET A 1 34.26 -30.61 -39.34
CA MET A 1 34.07 -29.47 -40.26
C MET A 1 32.63 -29.00 -40.09
N VAL A 2 32.42 -27.71 -39.76
CA VAL A 2 31.15 -26.93 -39.70
C VAL A 2 30.02 -27.48 -38.78
N ALA A 3 29.76 -26.92 -37.59
CA ALA A 3 29.13 -25.64 -37.24
C ALA A 3 27.60 -25.62 -37.40
N GLY A 4 26.88 -25.40 -36.29
CA GLY A 4 25.43 -25.17 -36.28
C GLY A 4 24.86 -24.99 -34.87
N ALA A 5 24.92 -23.77 -34.34
CA ALA A 5 24.01 -23.23 -33.32
C ALA A 5 23.48 -21.89 -33.86
N PRO A 6 22.38 -21.29 -33.35
CA PRO A 6 21.40 -21.73 -32.33
C PRO A 6 19.92 -21.56 -32.78
N ALA A 7 18.96 -22.01 -31.98
CA ALA A 7 17.61 -21.44 -31.97
C ALA A 7 17.12 -21.28 -30.51
N LEU A 8 17.09 -20.03 -30.06
CA LEU A 8 16.49 -19.59 -28.79
C LEU A 8 14.96 -19.68 -28.92
N GLY A 9 14.38 -20.77 -28.44
CA GLY A 9 12.94 -20.90 -28.30
C GLY A 9 12.49 -20.42 -26.92
N ASN A 10 12.01 -19.18 -26.82
CA ASN A 10 11.33 -18.64 -25.66
C ASN A 10 10.02 -19.42 -25.40
N GLY A 11 10.10 -20.47 -24.59
CA GLY A 11 8.94 -21.05 -23.94
C GLY A 11 8.54 -20.18 -22.75
N LEU A 12 7.63 -19.23 -22.95
CA LEU A 12 6.90 -18.64 -21.82
C LEU A 12 5.99 -19.74 -21.28
N SER A 13 6.54 -20.56 -20.37
CA SER A 13 5.76 -21.40 -19.48
C SER A 13 4.65 -20.53 -18.92
N SER A 14 3.40 -20.95 -19.10
CA SER A 14 2.20 -20.27 -18.60
C SER A 14 2.25 -20.22 -17.08
N TRP A 15 2.98 -19.24 -16.56
CA TRP A 15 2.97 -18.89 -15.15
C TRP A 15 1.55 -18.40 -14.83
N THR A 16 0.77 -19.26 -14.19
CA THR A 16 -0.49 -18.85 -13.58
C THR A 16 -0.13 -18.31 -12.20
N PRO A 17 -0.11 -16.98 -12.00
CA PRO A 17 0.16 -16.44 -10.68
C PRO A 17 -0.95 -16.89 -9.73
N ASN A 18 -0.56 -17.35 -8.53
CA ASN A 18 -1.54 -17.55 -7.47
C ASN A 18 -2.20 -16.20 -7.17
N PRO A 19 -3.54 -16.16 -7.01
CA PRO A 19 -4.21 -14.94 -6.62
C PRO A 19 -3.68 -14.46 -5.26
N PRO A 20 -3.57 -13.14 -5.05
CA PRO A 20 -3.20 -12.60 -3.75
C PRO A 20 -4.22 -13.01 -2.69
N GLU A 21 -3.74 -13.36 -1.50
CA GLU A 21 -4.55 -13.81 -0.36
C GLU A 21 -5.68 -12.83 0.03
N ARG A 22 -5.49 -11.52 -0.24
CA ARG A 22 -6.47 -10.46 0.04
C ARG A 22 -7.17 -9.91 -1.20
N GLY A 23 -7.09 -10.64 -2.32
CA GLY A 23 -7.63 -10.18 -3.60
C GLY A 23 -6.85 -9.01 -4.21
N SER A 24 -7.23 -8.65 -5.42
CA SER A 24 -6.76 -7.42 -6.07
C SER A 24 -7.48 -6.22 -5.46
N PHE A 25 -6.75 -5.19 -5.04
CA PHE A 25 -7.34 -3.98 -4.45
C PHE A 25 -8.34 -3.34 -5.44
N PRO A 26 -9.62 -3.19 -5.06
CA PRO A 26 -10.62 -2.63 -5.97
C PRO A 26 -10.26 -1.17 -6.31
N LEU A 27 -10.33 -0.86 -7.60
CA LEU A 27 -10.11 0.50 -8.09
C LEU A 27 -11.27 1.39 -7.63
N ASP A 28 -10.94 2.49 -6.96
CA ASP A 28 -11.90 3.54 -6.60
C ASP A 28 -12.31 4.30 -7.87
N HIS A 29 -13.33 3.77 -8.55
CA HIS A 29 -13.76 4.22 -9.88
C HIS A 29 -14.57 5.52 -9.82
N GLU A 30 -15.43 5.66 -8.80
CA GLU A 30 -16.28 6.84 -8.61
C GLU A 30 -15.57 7.96 -7.83
N HIS A 31 -14.36 7.69 -7.35
CA HIS A 31 -13.51 8.65 -6.65
C HIS A 31 -14.09 9.19 -5.34
N ASP A 32 -14.93 8.39 -4.66
CA ASP A 32 -15.63 8.74 -3.42
C ASP A 32 -14.67 9.24 -2.33
N CYS A 33 -13.52 8.56 -2.20
CA CYS A 33 -12.53 8.87 -1.17
C CYS A 33 -11.35 9.71 -1.68
N SER A 34 -11.42 10.18 -2.94
CA SER A 34 -10.29 10.85 -3.60
C SER A 34 -9.92 12.20 -2.99
N HIS A 35 -10.88 12.92 -2.40
CA HIS A 35 -10.65 14.21 -1.77
C HIS A 35 -9.73 14.08 -0.53
N ILE A 36 -10.03 13.12 0.36
CA ILE A 36 -9.21 12.83 1.55
C ILE A 36 -7.82 12.31 1.15
N MET A 37 -7.75 11.52 0.08
CA MET A 37 -6.45 11.06 -0.46
C MET A 37 -5.58 12.24 -0.88
N LYS A 38 -6.13 13.23 -1.59
CA LYS A 38 -5.39 14.41 -2.01
C LYS A 38 -4.84 15.19 -0.80
N ASP A 39 -5.65 15.35 0.24
CA ASP A 39 -5.24 16.02 1.48
C ASP A 39 -4.13 15.24 2.20
N TYR A 40 -4.26 13.92 2.29
CA TYR A 40 -3.23 13.05 2.87
C TYR A 40 -1.90 13.16 2.10
N VAL A 41 -1.94 13.08 0.77
CA VAL A 41 -0.75 13.19 -0.08
C VAL A 41 -0.13 14.58 0.02
N ALA A 42 -0.94 15.64 0.09
CA ALA A 42 -0.45 16.99 0.32
C ALA A 42 0.26 17.10 1.68
N CYS A 43 -0.32 16.52 2.73
CA CYS A 43 0.28 16.48 4.06
C CYS A 43 1.65 15.79 4.05
N ILE A 44 1.73 14.58 3.48
CA ILE A 44 2.98 13.80 3.40
C ILE A 44 4.08 14.55 2.64
N LYS A 45 3.71 15.24 1.55
CA LYS A 45 4.65 16.08 0.80
C LYS A 45 5.15 17.25 1.65
N LEU A 46 4.27 17.90 2.40
CA LEU A 46 4.62 19.03 3.27
C LEU A 46 5.58 18.62 4.39
N VAL A 47 5.37 17.44 5.00
CA VAL A 47 6.22 16.92 6.08
C VAL A 47 7.40 16.07 5.57
N GLN A 48 7.68 16.12 4.26
CA GLN A 48 8.82 15.44 3.62
C GLN A 48 8.87 13.93 3.89
N GLY A 49 7.72 13.26 3.85
CA GLY A 49 7.64 11.82 4.11
C GLY A 49 7.71 11.43 5.59
N SER A 50 7.81 12.39 6.51
CA SER A 50 7.74 12.12 7.95
C SER A 50 6.35 11.59 8.35
N ASN A 51 6.32 10.68 9.33
CA ASN A 51 5.07 10.13 9.87
C ASN A 51 4.45 11.10 10.89
N ALA A 52 4.14 12.32 10.44
CA ALA A 52 3.56 13.36 11.27
C ALA A 52 2.15 12.97 11.73
N HIS A 53 1.80 13.33 12.97
CA HIS A 53 0.48 13.03 13.55
C HIS A 53 -0.69 13.52 12.68
N GLY A 54 -0.62 14.75 12.15
CA GLY A 54 -1.66 15.26 11.26
C GLY A 54 -1.87 14.40 10.00
N CYS A 55 -0.79 13.89 9.40
CA CYS A 55 -0.92 13.02 8.23
C CYS A 55 -1.45 11.63 8.60
N ARG A 56 -1.18 11.14 9.82
CA ARG A 56 -1.79 9.89 10.33
C ARG A 56 -3.30 10.01 10.47
N LEU A 57 -3.81 11.15 10.93
CA LEU A 57 -5.26 11.38 11.04
C LEU A 57 -5.93 11.39 9.65
N LEU A 58 -5.28 12.00 8.65
CA LEU A 58 -5.74 11.96 7.27
C LEU A 58 -5.69 10.54 6.68
N ALA A 59 -4.65 9.77 6.99
CA ALA A 59 -4.55 8.37 6.58
C ALA A 59 -5.67 7.51 7.19
N LYS A 60 -5.95 7.65 8.49
CA LYS A 60 -7.07 6.97 9.17
C LYS A 60 -8.40 7.32 8.49
N SER A 61 -8.63 8.61 8.22
CA SER A 61 -9.86 9.09 7.58
C SER A 61 -10.03 8.54 6.15
N TYR A 62 -8.96 8.51 5.37
CA TYR A 62 -8.96 7.97 4.01
C TYR A 62 -9.28 6.47 4.01
N LEU A 63 -8.59 5.68 4.85
CA LEU A 63 -8.83 4.25 4.94
C LEU A 63 -10.23 3.94 5.50
N LYS A 64 -10.72 4.74 6.45
CA LYS A 64 -12.10 4.64 6.94
C LYS A 64 -13.10 4.81 5.81
N CYS A 65 -12.95 5.85 4.99
CA CYS A 65 -13.81 6.07 3.83
C CYS A 65 -13.84 4.85 2.92
N ARG A 66 -12.68 4.27 2.60
CA ARG A 66 -12.62 3.07 1.74
C ARG A 66 -13.33 1.86 2.36
N MET A 67 -13.16 1.66 3.67
CA MET A 67 -13.83 0.58 4.39
C MET A 67 -15.35 0.75 4.43
N ASP A 68 -15.83 1.99 4.55
CA ASP A 68 -17.26 2.28 4.62
C ASP A 68 -17.94 2.18 3.24
N HIS A 69 -17.20 2.42 2.15
CA HIS A 69 -17.67 2.30 0.75
C HIS A 69 -17.40 0.92 0.13
N GLY A 70 -16.89 -0.06 0.90
CA GLY A 70 -16.58 -1.40 0.37
C GLY A 70 -15.42 -1.44 -0.63
N LEU A 71 -14.60 -0.38 -0.67
CA LEU A 71 -13.39 -0.27 -1.49
C LEU A 71 -12.15 -0.87 -0.80
N MET A 72 -12.34 -1.46 0.37
CA MET A 72 -11.36 -2.18 1.18
C MET A 72 -12.10 -2.98 2.28
N ASP A 73 -11.60 -4.17 2.63
CA ASP A 73 -12.10 -4.91 3.79
C ASP A 73 -11.87 -4.15 5.09
N ARG A 74 -12.78 -4.35 6.06
CA ARG A 74 -12.63 -3.73 7.39
C ARG A 74 -11.48 -4.38 8.15
N ASP A 75 -10.59 -3.57 8.70
CA ASP A 75 -9.47 -4.02 9.52
C ASP A 75 -9.23 -3.05 10.69
N GLU A 76 -8.50 -3.51 11.70
CA GLU A 76 -8.12 -2.70 12.85
C GLU A 76 -6.92 -1.80 12.50
N TRP A 77 -6.90 -0.58 13.04
CA TRP A 77 -5.84 0.41 12.75
C TRP A 77 -4.42 -0.11 13.00
N LYS A 78 -4.24 -0.92 14.04
CA LYS A 78 -2.95 -1.55 14.38
C LYS A 78 -2.44 -2.49 13.27
N ASN A 79 -3.33 -3.22 12.60
CA ASN A 79 -2.97 -4.13 11.50
C ASN A 79 -2.62 -3.36 10.22
N LEU A 80 -3.15 -2.15 10.09
CA LEU A 80 -2.87 -1.21 9.01
C LEU A 80 -1.64 -0.32 9.30
N GLY A 81 -0.92 -0.55 10.41
CA GLY A 81 0.27 0.23 10.78
C GLY A 81 -0.06 1.65 11.26
N LEU A 82 -1.29 1.90 11.71
CA LEU A 82 -1.76 3.18 12.23
C LEU A 82 -2.04 3.05 13.73
N PRO A 83 -1.03 3.24 14.60
CA PRO A 83 -1.23 3.15 16.05
C PRO A 83 -2.19 4.23 16.56
N GLU A 84 -2.76 3.97 17.73
CA GLU A 84 -3.54 4.97 18.47
C GLU A 84 -2.64 6.13 18.90
N ASP A 85 -3.23 7.30 19.03
CA ASP A 85 -2.47 8.54 19.20
C ASP A 85 -1.82 8.65 20.59
N ASP A 86 -2.31 7.88 21.56
CA ASP A 86 -1.71 7.71 22.89
C ASP A 86 -0.50 6.76 22.92
N THR A 87 -0.21 6.08 21.80
CA THR A 87 0.97 5.21 21.71
C THR A 87 2.17 6.05 21.31
N PRO A 88 3.19 6.24 22.17
CA PRO A 88 4.40 6.92 21.77
C PRO A 88 4.99 6.19 20.56
N LEU A 89 5.27 6.93 19.49
CA LEU A 89 5.92 6.42 18.28
C LEU A 89 7.18 5.67 18.71
N VAL A 90 7.10 4.34 18.74
CA VAL A 90 8.20 3.49 19.19
C VAL A 90 9.42 3.87 18.34
N LYS A 91 10.42 4.45 18.99
CA LYS A 91 11.72 4.75 18.41
C LYS A 91 12.17 3.48 17.70
N ARG A 92 12.42 3.56 16.39
CA ARG A 92 13.09 2.47 15.67
C ARG A 92 14.28 2.06 16.52
N LYS A 93 14.27 0.82 17.03
CA LYS A 93 15.50 0.21 17.51
C LYS A 93 16.43 0.22 16.31
N GLU A 94 17.50 0.99 16.42
CA GLU A 94 18.66 0.85 15.57
C GLU A 94 19.08 -0.63 15.66
N GLU A 95 18.97 -1.36 14.55
CA GLU A 95 19.51 -2.70 14.43
C GLU A 95 21.04 -2.56 14.45
N PRO A 96 21.77 -3.20 15.39
CA PRO A 96 23.21 -3.20 15.33
C PRO A 96 23.65 -4.02 14.11
N LYS A 97 24.47 -3.39 13.27
CA LYS A 97 25.16 -3.97 12.13
C LYS A 97 26.03 -5.16 12.51
#